data_AF-A0A4U3B241-F1
#
_entry.id   AF-A0A4U3B241-F1
#
_cell.length_a   1.000
_cell.length_b   1.000
_cell.length_c   1.000
_cell.angle_alpha   90.00
_cell.angle_beta   90.00
_cell.angle_gamma   90.00
#
_symmetry.space_group_name_H-M   'P 1'
#
loop_
_entity.id
_entity.type
_entity.pdbx_description
1 polymer ?
#
loop_
_entity_poly.entity_id
_entity_poly.type
_entity_poly.pdbx_seq_one_letter_code
_entity_poly.pdbx_strand_id
1 'polypeptide(L)'
;EREFFRQDLVAHLLEYNTKLQAGEATIQNVKALVEENTYVVIAGQQAGLLTGPLYTIHKIISVLQLAREKEESLGVKVVPVFWIAGEDHDMDEINHTFVTKNKKIKKTIFHDRNPKKASASESELSLEDCRKWIEE
;
A
#
# COMPACT_ATOMS: atom_id res chain seq x y z
N GLU A 1 9.77 -18.41 22.57
CA GLU A 1 9.03 -17.13 22.60
C GLU A 1 9.56 -16.26 21.45
N ARG A 2 8.74 -15.44 20.79
CA ARG A 2 9.21 -14.55 19.71
C ARG A 2 9.38 -13.15 20.27
N GLU A 3 10.53 -12.54 19.99
CA GLU A 3 10.84 -11.16 20.38
C GLU A 3 10.69 -10.24 19.16
N PHE A 4 10.14 -9.04 19.36
CA PHE A 4 9.89 -8.06 18.30
C PHE A 4 10.34 -6.67 18.75
N PHE A 5 10.99 -5.91 17.86
CA PHE A 5 11.38 -4.51 18.08
C PHE A 5 10.18 -3.56 17.95
N ARG A 6 9.15 -3.76 18.80
CA ARG A 6 7.86 -3.06 18.70
C ARG A 6 8.01 -1.55 18.85
N GLN A 7 8.86 -1.09 19.76
CA GLN A 7 9.07 0.34 20.02
C GLN A 7 9.65 1.05 18.79
N ASP A 8 10.71 0.50 18.20
CA ASP A 8 11.35 1.08 17.02
C ASP A 8 10.43 1.04 15.80
N LEU A 9 9.68 -0.05 15.62
CA LEU A 9 8.67 -0.18 14.57
C LEU A 9 7.58 0.89 14.70
N VAL A 10 7.03 1.07 15.91
CA VAL A 10 5.99 2.07 16.18
C VAL A 10 6.52 3.48 15.93
N ALA A 11 7.74 3.78 16.40
CA ALA A 11 8.36 5.09 16.17
C ALA A 11 8.49 5.39 14.68
N HIS A 12 8.99 4.44 13.89
CA HIS A 12 9.14 4.60 12.45
C HIS A 12 7.80 4.74 11.72
N LEU A 13 6.82 3.89 12.04
CA LEU A 13 5.50 3.94 11.42
C LEU A 13 4.74 5.22 11.79
N LEU A 14 4.89 5.74 13.01
CA LEU A 14 4.30 7.01 13.40
C LEU A 14 4.90 8.16 12.60
N GLU A 15 6.23 8.21 12.46
CA GLU A 15 6.89 9.22 11.65
C GLU A 15 6.39 9.18 10.20
N TYR A 16 6.40 8.00 9.59
CA TYR A 16 5.98 7.79 8.20
C TYR A 16 4.52 8.20 7.97
N ASN A 17 3.59 7.69 8.79
CA ASN A 17 2.15 7.97 8.62
C ASN A 17 1.78 9.43 8.98
N THR A 18 2.51 10.06 9.89
CA THR A 18 2.31 11.49 10.21
C THR A 18 2.71 12.37 9.03
N LYS A 19 3.83 12.08 8.35
CA LYS A 19 4.23 12.79 7.12
C LYS A 19 3.18 12.69 6.01
N LEU A 20 2.45 11.57 5.96
CA LEU A 20 1.34 11.34 5.02
C LEU A 20 0.00 11.95 5.48
N GLN A 21 -0.04 12.64 6.62
CA GLN A 21 -1.27 13.18 7.22
C GLN A 21 -2.35 12.12 7.42
N ALA A 22 -1.95 10.91 7.84
CA ALA A 22 -2.87 9.81 8.06
C ALA A 22 -3.92 10.15 9.14
N GLY A 23 -5.13 9.63 8.96
CA GLY A 23 -6.23 9.85 9.91
C GLY A 23 -6.01 9.20 11.28
N GLU A 24 -6.78 9.65 12.26
CA GLU A 24 -6.65 9.22 13.66
C GLU A 24 -6.70 7.70 13.84
N ALA A 25 -7.56 7.00 13.10
CA ALA A 25 -7.68 5.55 13.17
C ALA A 25 -6.36 4.83 12.81
N THR A 26 -5.62 5.34 11.82
CA THR A 26 -4.30 4.80 11.46
C THR A 26 -3.29 5.04 12.56
N ILE A 27 -3.26 6.24 13.14
CA ILE A 27 -2.33 6.60 14.21
C ILE A 27 -2.58 5.75 15.47
N GLN A 28 -3.84 5.52 15.83
CA GLN A 28 -4.20 4.65 16.96
C GLN A 28 -3.83 3.18 16.71
N ASN A 29 -4.05 2.69 15.49
CA ASN A 29 -3.62 1.35 15.10
C ASN A 29 -2.09 1.18 15.22
N VAL A 30 -1.32 2.17 14.77
CA VAL A 30 0.15 2.12 14.90
C VAL A 30 0.56 2.13 16.37
N LYS A 31 0.01 3.02 17.20
CA LYS A 31 0.33 3.09 18.64
C LYS A 31 0.07 1.76 19.35
N ALA A 32 -1.03 1.08 19.01
CA ALA A 32 -1.38 -0.20 19.63
C ALA A 32 -0.35 -1.32 19.39
N LEU A 33 0.50 -1.21 18.36
CA LEU A 33 1.52 -2.22 18.07
C LEU A 33 2.63 -2.31 19.13
N VAL A 34 2.73 -1.33 20.03
CA VAL A 34 3.68 -1.39 21.15
C VAL A 34 3.31 -2.48 22.15
N GLU A 35 2.02 -2.79 22.28
CA GLU A 35 1.50 -3.77 23.22
C GLU A 35 1.83 -5.20 22.77
N GLU A 36 2.29 -6.04 23.69
CA GLU A 36 2.66 -7.43 23.40
C GLU A 36 1.48 -8.25 22.88
N ASN A 37 0.27 -7.95 23.36
CA ASN A 37 -0.97 -8.62 22.99
C ASN A 37 -1.68 -7.99 21.77
N THR A 38 -0.94 -7.24 20.94
CA THR A 38 -1.44 -6.75 19.66
C THR A 38 -0.87 -7.58 18.51
N TYR A 39 -1.75 -8.03 17.63
CA TYR A 39 -1.44 -8.82 16.45
C TYR A 39 -1.76 -8.05 15.16
N VAL A 40 -1.31 -8.59 14.03
CA VAL A 40 -1.49 -7.98 12.72
C VAL A 40 -2.08 -8.99 11.74
N VAL A 41 -3.00 -8.54 10.91
CA VAL A 41 -3.32 -9.19 9.63
C VAL A 41 -2.65 -8.36 8.54
N ILE A 42 -1.84 -9.00 7.70
CA ILE A 42 -1.07 -8.33 6.66
C ILE A 42 -1.32 -8.96 5.29
N ALA A 43 -1.48 -8.12 4.27
CA ALA A 43 -1.34 -8.49 2.88
C ALA A 43 -0.53 -7.41 2.16
N GLY A 44 0.00 -7.73 0.98
CA GLY A 44 0.76 -6.76 0.20
C GLY A 44 0.46 -6.80 -1.28
N GLN A 45 0.88 -5.72 -1.94
CA GLN A 45 0.90 -5.57 -3.39
C GLN A 45 1.92 -4.51 -3.81
N GLN A 46 2.42 -4.61 -5.03
CA GLN A 46 3.21 -3.56 -5.68
C GLN A 46 2.39 -2.28 -5.89
N ALA A 47 3.08 -1.14 -6.01
CA ALA A 47 2.50 0.19 -6.13
C ALA A 47 2.00 0.51 -7.57
N GLY A 48 1.05 -0.29 -8.07
CA GLY A 48 0.43 -0.09 -9.39
C GLY A 48 -0.18 1.30 -9.55
N LEU A 49 0.04 1.93 -10.72
CA LEU A 49 -0.59 3.21 -11.05
C LEU A 49 -2.11 3.12 -10.92
N LEU A 50 -2.72 4.18 -10.35
CA LEU A 50 -4.16 4.23 -10.05
C LEU A 50 -4.65 3.04 -9.20
N THR A 51 -3.82 2.59 -8.25
CA THR A 51 -4.03 1.40 -7.38
C THR A 51 -3.87 0.04 -8.06
N GLY A 52 -3.52 0.03 -9.35
CA GLY A 52 -3.31 -1.18 -10.14
C GLY A 52 -4.60 -1.99 -10.33
N PRO A 53 -4.51 -3.34 -10.42
CA PRO A 53 -5.68 -4.19 -10.60
C PRO A 53 -6.62 -4.17 -9.40
N LEU A 54 -7.91 -4.46 -9.63
CA LEU A 54 -8.95 -4.47 -8.58
C LEU A 54 -8.64 -5.39 -7.39
N TYR A 55 -7.84 -6.43 -7.58
CA TYR A 55 -7.46 -7.30 -6.46
C TYR A 55 -6.70 -6.54 -5.37
N THR A 56 -6.06 -5.40 -5.65
CA THR A 56 -5.41 -4.56 -4.64
C THR A 56 -6.43 -4.10 -3.62
N ILE A 57 -7.56 -3.56 -4.11
CA ILE A 57 -8.68 -3.13 -3.28
C ILE A 57 -9.32 -4.32 -2.56
N HIS A 58 -9.50 -5.45 -3.25
CA HIS A 58 -10.03 -6.67 -2.61
C HIS A 58 -9.13 -7.20 -1.49
N LYS A 59 -7.81 -7.14 -1.65
CA LYS A 59 -6.85 -7.48 -0.59
C LYS A 59 -6.97 -6.54 0.60
N ILE A 60 -7.06 -5.22 0.37
CA ILE A 60 -7.24 -4.22 1.44
C ILE A 60 -8.53 -4.52 2.21
N ILE A 61 -9.65 -4.72 1.51
CA ILE A 61 -10.93 -5.06 2.14
C ILE A 61 -10.80 -6.36 2.94
N SER A 62 -10.14 -7.38 2.38
CA SER A 62 -9.95 -8.68 3.06
C SER A 62 -9.15 -8.54 4.35
N VAL A 63 -8.08 -7.75 4.33
CA VAL A 63 -7.25 -7.49 5.52
C VAL A 63 -8.05 -6.75 6.59
N LEU A 64 -8.81 -5.72 6.22
CA LEU A 64 -9.67 -4.98 7.16
C LEU A 64 -10.73 -5.89 7.80
N GLN A 65 -11.38 -6.72 6.98
CA GLN A 65 -12.42 -7.65 7.43
C GLN A 65 -11.86 -8.72 8.37
N LEU A 66 -10.76 -9.35 7.98
CA LEU A 66 -10.13 -10.40 8.75
C LEU A 66 -9.53 -9.87 10.05
N ALA A 67 -8.94 -8.66 10.04
CA ALA A 67 -8.46 -8.03 11.27
C ALA A 67 -9.60 -7.84 12.28
N ARG A 68 -10.74 -7.31 11.84
CA ARG A 68 -11.93 -7.16 12.70
C ARG A 68 -12.45 -8.50 13.22
N GLU A 69 -12.60 -9.50 12.35
CA GLU A 69 -13.07 -10.84 12.76
C GLU A 69 -12.14 -11.47 13.81
N LYS A 70 -10.83 -11.30 13.66
CA LYS A 70 -9.85 -11.84 14.60
C LYS A 70 -9.81 -11.03 15.90
N GLU A 71 -9.97 -9.73 15.84
CA GLU A 71 -10.10 -8.89 17.04
C GLU A 71 -11.32 -9.32 17.88
N GLU A 72 -12.47 -9.53 17.25
CA GLU A 72 -13.70 -9.97 17.91
C GLU A 72 -13.58 -11.39 18.49
N SER A 73 -13.02 -12.34 17.73
CA SER A 73 -12.94 -13.75 18.15
C SER A 73 -11.85 -14.03 19.19
N LEU A 74 -10.76 -13.27 19.19
CA LEU A 74 -9.65 -13.46 20.11
C LEU A 74 -9.73 -12.54 21.35
N GLY A 75 -10.51 -11.45 21.28
CA GLY A 75 -10.61 -10.48 22.38
C GLY A 75 -9.34 -9.66 22.58
N VAL A 76 -8.52 -9.54 21.54
CA VAL A 76 -7.23 -8.82 21.55
C VAL A 76 -7.15 -7.92 20.33
N LYS A 77 -6.33 -6.85 20.38
CA LYS A 77 -6.22 -5.91 19.25
C LYS A 77 -5.62 -6.62 18.03
N VAL A 78 -6.24 -6.45 16.86
CA VAL A 78 -5.70 -6.93 15.58
C VAL A 78 -5.66 -5.78 14.58
N VAL A 79 -4.45 -5.37 14.21
CA VAL A 79 -4.21 -4.21 13.34
C VAL A 79 -4.13 -4.67 11.88
N PRO A 80 -4.93 -4.09 10.97
CA PRO A 80 -4.79 -4.32 9.54
C PRO A 80 -3.56 -3.58 9.01
N VAL A 81 -2.66 -4.28 8.32
CA VAL A 81 -1.48 -3.71 7.66
C VAL A 81 -1.51 -4.04 6.17
N PHE A 82 -1.29 -3.03 5.34
CA PHE A 82 -1.10 -3.22 3.90
C PHE A 82 0.36 -2.93 3.54
N TRP A 83 1.08 -3.95 3.07
CA TRP A 83 2.48 -3.85 2.65
C TRP A 83 2.55 -3.36 1.21
N ILE A 84 3.08 -2.16 1.01
CA ILE A 84 3.38 -1.63 -0.31
C ILE A 84 4.77 -2.14 -0.68
N ALA A 85 4.86 -2.99 -1.70
CA ALA A 85 6.14 -3.52 -2.21
C ALA A 85 6.87 -2.46 -3.04
N GLY A 86 7.35 -1.41 -2.38
CA GLY A 86 8.04 -0.27 -2.98
C GLY A 86 9.49 -0.56 -3.36
N GLU A 87 10.08 -1.60 -2.78
CA GLU A 87 11.43 -2.10 -3.04
C GLU A 87 11.58 -2.77 -4.41
N ASP A 88 10.47 -3.15 -5.04
CA ASP A 88 10.48 -3.84 -6.32
C ASP A 88 10.97 -2.93 -7.46
N HIS A 89 11.69 -3.52 -8.41
CA HIS A 89 12.25 -2.86 -9.57
C HIS A 89 11.49 -3.19 -10.86
N ASP A 90 10.48 -4.06 -10.80
CA ASP A 90 9.65 -4.42 -11.96
C ASP A 90 8.62 -3.32 -12.28
N MET A 91 9.11 -2.25 -12.91
CA MET A 91 8.28 -1.13 -13.33
C MET A 91 7.23 -1.54 -14.38
N ASP A 92 7.48 -2.59 -15.16
CA ASP A 92 6.57 -3.03 -16.23
C ASP A 92 5.28 -3.67 -15.67
N GLU A 93 5.33 -4.18 -14.44
CA GLU A 93 4.15 -4.66 -13.72
C GLU A 93 3.27 -3.54 -13.15
N ILE A 94 3.84 -2.37 -12.85
CA ILE A 94 3.13 -1.27 -12.16
C ILE A 94 2.84 -0.03 -13.01
N ASN A 95 3.51 0.14 -14.15
CA ASN A 95 3.43 1.33 -15.00
C ASN A 95 2.20 1.39 -15.92
N HIS A 96 1.13 0.64 -15.64
CA HIS A 96 0.01 0.56 -16.57
C HIS A 96 -1.33 0.33 -15.89
N THR A 97 -2.40 0.62 -16.64
CA THR A 97 -3.76 0.24 -16.28
C THR A 97 -4.55 -0.24 -17.50
N PHE A 98 -5.76 -0.71 -17.28
CA PHE A 98 -6.66 -1.16 -18.34
C PHE A 98 -7.88 -0.24 -18.39
N VAL A 99 -8.09 0.38 -19.55
CA VAL A 99 -9.23 1.26 -19.81
C VAL A 99 -10.16 0.64 -20.84
N THR A 100 -11.45 1.03 -20.79
CA THR A 100 -12.41 0.61 -21.81
C THR A 100 -12.52 1.70 -22.88
N LYS A 101 -12.14 1.38 -24.12
CA LYS A 101 -12.29 2.26 -25.29
C LYS A 101 -13.02 1.52 -26.39
N ASN A 102 -14.09 2.10 -26.93
CA ASN A 102 -14.92 1.47 -27.98
C ASN A 102 -15.38 0.04 -27.62
N LYS A 103 -15.81 -0.19 -26.37
CA LYS A 103 -16.22 -1.51 -25.82
C LYS A 103 -15.12 -2.59 -25.83
N LYS A 104 -13.84 -2.20 -25.99
CA LYS A 104 -12.69 -3.09 -25.89
C LYS A 104 -11.80 -2.65 -24.72
N ILE A 105 -11.23 -3.63 -24.05
CA ILE A 105 -10.21 -3.40 -23.03
C ILE A 105 -8.91 -3.05 -23.74
N LYS A 106 -8.28 -1.95 -23.35
CA LYS A 106 -6.98 -1.50 -23.85
C LYS A 106 -6.05 -1.27 -22.66
N LYS A 107 -4.84 -1.84 -22.73
CA LYS A 107 -3.75 -1.52 -21.81
C LYS A 107 -3.21 -0.12 -22.14
N THR A 108 -3.18 0.79 -21.19
CA THR A 108 -2.50 2.08 -21.28
C THR A 108 -1.26 2.02 -20.41
N ILE A 109 -0.10 2.29 -21.02
CA ILE A 109 1.20 2.20 -20.36
C ILE A 109 1.70 3.62 -20.17
N PHE A 110 2.09 3.95 -18.94
CA PHE A 110 2.80 5.17 -18.60
C PHE A 110 4.27 4.99 -18.96
N HIS A 111 4.74 5.83 -19.89
CA HIS A 111 6.13 5.84 -20.28
C HIS A 111 6.82 7.05 -19.64
N ASP A 112 7.66 6.78 -18.64
CA ASP A 112 8.60 7.78 -18.17
C ASP A 112 9.63 8.08 -19.27
N ARG A 113 9.88 9.37 -19.49
CA ARG A 113 10.84 9.85 -20.50
C ARG A 113 12.29 9.68 -20.03
N ASN A 114 12.53 9.63 -18.72
CA ASN A 114 13.87 9.44 -18.14
C ASN A 114 13.85 8.37 -17.05
N PRO A 115 13.62 7.10 -17.41
CA PRO A 115 13.54 6.02 -16.43
C PRO A 115 14.90 5.84 -15.76
N LYS A 116 14.97 6.10 -14.46
CA LYS A 116 16.10 5.68 -13.61
C LYS A 116 15.88 4.21 -13.25
N LYS A 117 16.96 3.40 -13.24
CA LYS A 117 16.92 2.06 -12.63
C LYS A 117 16.87 2.23 -11.10
N ALA A 118 15.67 2.46 -10.59
CA ALA A 118 15.39 2.66 -9.17
C ALA A 118 14.29 1.69 -8.72
N SER A 119 14.06 1.58 -7.41
CA SER A 119 12.89 0.87 -6.89
C SER A 119 11.62 1.70 -7.14
N ALA A 120 10.44 1.10 -7.04
CA ALA A 120 9.18 1.82 -7.16
C ALA A 120 9.08 3.01 -6.19
N SER A 121 9.61 2.88 -4.96
CA SER A 121 9.62 3.95 -3.95
C SER A 121 10.62 5.09 -4.23
N GLU A 122 11.67 4.83 -4.99
CA GLU A 122 12.71 5.81 -5.35
C GLU A 122 12.50 6.40 -6.75
N SER A 123 11.54 5.86 -7.50
CA SER A 123 11.22 6.33 -8.84
C SER A 123 10.46 7.66 -8.78
N GLU A 124 11.03 8.69 -9.41
CA GLU A 124 10.40 10.00 -9.51
C GLU A 124 9.44 10.02 -10.71
N LEU A 125 8.19 10.40 -10.47
CA LEU A 125 7.20 10.56 -11.54
C LEU A 125 7.09 12.02 -11.96
N SER A 126 7.21 12.29 -13.26
CA SER A 126 6.89 13.60 -13.85
C SER A 126 5.40 13.89 -13.71
N LEU A 127 5.04 14.93 -12.94
CA LEU A 127 3.65 15.34 -12.75
C LEU A 127 2.99 15.75 -14.08
N GLU A 128 3.74 16.32 -15.00
CA GLU A 128 3.25 16.71 -16.33
C GLU A 128 2.89 15.47 -17.16
N ASP A 129 3.79 14.48 -17.21
CA ASP A 129 3.56 13.26 -17.98
C ASP A 129 2.45 12.41 -17.33
N CYS A 130 2.38 12.37 -15.99
CA CYS A 130 1.29 11.69 -15.28
C CYS A 130 -0.07 12.29 -15.62
N ARG A 131 -0.18 13.63 -15.64
CA ARG A 131 -1.43 14.31 -15.99
C ARG A 131 -1.85 14.00 -17.41
N LYS A 132 -0.92 14.09 -18.38
CA LYS A 132 -1.21 13.75 -19.78
C LYS A 132 -1.71 12.31 -19.91
N TRP A 133 -1.05 11.36 -19.24
CA TRP A 133 -1.45 9.95 -19.28
C TRP A 133 -2.82 9.69 -18.63
N ILE A 134 -3.18 10.40 -17.56
CA ILE A 134 -4.50 10.29 -16.92
C ILE A 134 -5.61 10.88 -17.79
N GLU A 135 -5.31 11.92 -18.57
CA GLU A 135 -6.28 12.64 -19.42
C GLU A 135 -6.56 11.95 -20.78
N GLU A 136 -5.75 10.95 -21.17
CA GLU A 136 -5.86 10.18 -22.44
C GLU A 136 -6.94 9.08 -22.45
#